data_AF-A0AB74C2A9-F1
#
_entry.id   AF-A0AB74C2A9-F1
#
_cell.length_a   1.000
_cell.length_b   1.000
_cell.length_c   1.000
_cell.angle_alpha   90.00
_cell.angle_beta   90.00
_cell.angle_gamma   90.00
#
_symmetry.space_group_name_H-M   'P 1'
#
loop_
_entity.id
_entity.type
_entity.pdbx_description
1 polymer ?
#
loop_
_entity_poly.entity_id
_entity_poly.type
_entity_poly.pdbx_seq_one_letter_code
_entity_poly.pdbx_strand_id
1 'polypeptide(L)'
;MDSKVARLPLFGGPRAWHSSDWTSTDDRVRGGSSHSHMSCSPASLVARFHGNLDITTLGGAGFASQRTTGEDRSWDLSGYDGLELHIARGDDKLYTITLKDETAPKRPDGRLESTLSWEYDFHAHGEKRVFIKWADFKPTYRGKEQVDARPLDLTGVKQISFMMRSFFGIQEGDFSLDIVSVAAVRYKYYRDDPEEEEEYVMVDEKLGTVAETPKSRGWLSWIGECCGLS
;
A
#
# COMPACT_ATOMS: atom_id res chain seq x y z
N MET A 1 10.28 21.31 -13.34
CA MET A 1 9.97 21.91 -12.03
C MET A 1 10.18 20.82 -11.00
N ASP A 2 11.33 20.82 -10.33
CA ASP A 2 11.66 19.84 -9.28
C ASP A 2 10.74 20.06 -8.09
N SER A 3 9.62 19.34 -8.08
CA SER A 3 8.81 19.19 -6.90
C SER A 3 9.67 18.54 -5.81
N LYS A 4 10.00 19.32 -4.78
CA LYS A 4 10.69 18.91 -3.55
C LYS A 4 9.87 17.93 -2.69
N VAL A 5 8.70 17.51 -3.15
CA VAL A 5 7.80 16.67 -2.36
C VAL A 5 8.31 15.23 -2.37
N ALA A 6 8.91 14.81 -1.25
CA ALA A 6 9.38 13.44 -1.07
C ALA A 6 8.23 12.41 -0.93
N ARG A 7 7.00 12.89 -0.69
CA ARG A 7 5.82 12.05 -0.41
C ARG A 7 4.56 12.66 -1.02
N LEU A 8 3.96 11.97 -1.99
CA LEU A 8 2.68 12.33 -2.61
C LEU A 8 1.54 11.53 -1.98
N PRO A 9 0.65 12.16 -1.20
CA PRO A 9 -0.52 11.49 -0.65
C PRO A 9 -1.54 11.18 -1.76
N LEU A 10 -1.82 9.90 -1.97
CA LEU A 10 -2.80 9.43 -2.95
C LEU A 10 -4.18 9.29 -2.30
N PHE A 11 -4.23 8.65 -1.13
CA PHE A 11 -5.43 8.47 -0.31
C PHE A 11 -5.07 8.55 1.17
N GLY A 12 -5.95 9.13 1.99
CA GLY A 12 -5.67 9.27 3.42
C GLY A 12 -4.55 10.25 3.75
N GLY A 13 -4.07 10.17 4.99
CA GLY A 13 -3.03 11.08 5.52
C GLY A 13 -3.56 12.52 5.62
N PRO A 14 -2.96 13.50 4.91
CA PRO A 14 -3.47 14.87 4.91
C PRO A 14 -4.78 15.04 4.11
N ARG A 15 -5.23 14.00 3.38
CA ARG A 15 -6.48 13.99 2.63
C ARG A 15 -7.45 13.03 3.29
N ALA A 16 -8.71 13.42 3.47
CA ALA A 16 -9.73 12.50 3.95
C ALA A 16 -9.98 11.39 2.91
N TRP A 17 -10.37 10.22 3.39
CA TRP A 17 -10.88 9.15 2.53
C TRP A 17 -12.32 9.46 2.12
N HIS A 18 -12.65 9.22 0.85
CA HIS A 18 -14.02 9.32 0.35
C HIS A 18 -14.47 7.98 -0.22
N SER A 19 -15.61 7.47 0.24
CA SER A 19 -16.14 6.18 -0.25
C SER A 19 -16.47 6.21 -1.74
N SER A 20 -16.84 7.38 -2.28
CA SER A 20 -17.07 7.58 -3.72
C SER A 20 -15.83 7.39 -4.58
N ASP A 21 -14.63 7.40 -4.00
CA ASP A 21 -13.39 7.10 -4.71
C ASP A 21 -13.25 5.60 -5.01
N TRP A 22 -14.10 4.73 -4.47
CA TRP A 22 -13.94 3.29 -4.51
C TRP A 22 -15.20 2.58 -5.01
N THR A 23 -15.01 1.48 -5.72
CA THR A 23 -16.09 0.63 -6.18
C THR A 23 -15.67 -0.84 -6.19
N SER A 24 -16.61 -1.73 -5.94
CA SER A 24 -16.31 -3.16 -5.85
C SER A 24 -16.07 -3.78 -7.23
N THR A 25 -15.15 -4.75 -7.24
CA THR A 25 -14.94 -5.70 -8.33
C THR A 25 -14.75 -7.06 -7.69
N ASP A 26 -15.87 -7.68 -7.31
CA ASP A 26 -15.83 -8.98 -6.63
C ASP A 26 -16.10 -10.10 -7.64
N ASP A 27 -15.81 -11.34 -7.24
CA ASP A 27 -16.00 -12.53 -8.07
C ASP A 27 -17.45 -12.83 -8.49
N ARG A 28 -18.42 -12.09 -7.95
CA ARG A 28 -19.83 -12.06 -8.39
C ARG A 28 -19.99 -11.83 -9.89
N VAL A 29 -19.06 -11.09 -10.52
CA VAL A 29 -19.04 -10.90 -11.99
C VAL A 29 -18.78 -12.20 -12.76
N ARG A 30 -18.34 -13.25 -12.06
CA ARG A 30 -18.12 -14.61 -12.55
C ARG A 30 -19.04 -15.63 -11.87
N GLY A 31 -20.05 -15.17 -11.12
CA GLY A 31 -20.97 -16.03 -10.37
C GLY A 31 -20.48 -16.47 -8.99
N GLY A 32 -19.41 -15.86 -8.45
CA GLY A 32 -18.96 -16.08 -7.08
C GLY A 32 -19.82 -15.36 -6.04
N SER A 33 -19.54 -15.63 -4.76
CA SER A 33 -20.31 -15.10 -3.62
C SER A 33 -19.52 -14.13 -2.74
N SER A 34 -18.26 -13.84 -3.06
CA SER A 34 -17.43 -12.93 -2.30
C SER A 34 -17.91 -11.49 -2.43
N HIS A 35 -17.59 -10.67 -1.43
CA HIS A 35 -17.94 -9.26 -1.45
C HIS A 35 -17.01 -8.39 -0.63
N SER A 36 -16.86 -7.15 -1.07
CA SER A 36 -16.04 -6.16 -0.39
C SER A 36 -16.72 -4.80 -0.28
N HIS A 37 -16.22 -4.00 0.66
CA HIS A 37 -16.60 -2.62 0.89
C HIS A 37 -15.37 -1.78 1.24
N MET A 38 -15.41 -0.49 0.87
CA MET A 38 -14.50 0.53 1.39
C MET A 38 -15.32 1.50 2.25
N SER A 39 -15.23 1.35 3.57
CA SER A 39 -15.92 2.22 4.52
C SER A 39 -15.02 3.38 4.94
N CYS A 40 -15.50 4.60 4.69
CA CYS A 40 -14.83 5.85 5.06
C CYS A 40 -15.75 6.65 5.98
N SER A 41 -15.18 7.37 6.95
CA SER A 41 -15.94 8.26 7.84
C SER A 41 -15.31 9.66 7.83
N PRO A 42 -16.10 10.75 7.70
CA PRO A 42 -15.58 12.10 7.85
C PRO A 42 -14.93 12.37 9.23
N ALA A 43 -15.29 11.59 10.25
CA ALA A 43 -14.75 11.70 11.60
C ALA A 43 -13.48 10.85 11.83
N SER A 44 -13.02 10.10 10.82
CA SER A 44 -11.87 9.20 10.91
C SER A 44 -10.88 9.47 9.77
N LEU A 45 -9.59 9.48 10.08
CA LEU A 45 -8.53 9.50 9.07
C LEU A 45 -8.27 8.11 8.47
N VAL A 46 -8.91 7.07 9.00
CA VAL A 46 -8.73 5.68 8.62
C VAL A 46 -9.92 5.21 7.79
N ALA A 47 -9.64 4.64 6.61
CA ALA A 47 -10.62 3.86 5.85
C ALA A 47 -10.50 2.38 6.17
N ARG A 48 -11.59 1.64 6.01
CA ARG A 48 -11.64 0.19 6.20
C ARG A 48 -12.00 -0.51 4.90
N PHE A 49 -11.09 -1.35 4.42
CA PHE A 49 -11.38 -2.34 3.38
C PHE A 49 -11.81 -3.65 4.05
N HIS A 50 -13.05 -4.09 3.85
CA HIS A 50 -13.59 -5.27 4.54
C HIS A 50 -14.65 -6.01 3.73
N GLY A 51 -14.95 -7.24 4.15
CA GLY A 51 -16.01 -8.05 3.57
C GLY A 51 -15.83 -9.53 3.89
N ASN A 52 -16.35 -10.38 3.02
CA ASN A 52 -16.22 -11.84 3.13
C ASN A 52 -15.71 -12.42 1.81
N LEU A 53 -14.70 -13.29 1.91
CA LEU A 53 -14.16 -14.06 0.81
C LEU A 53 -14.75 -15.47 0.86
N ASP A 54 -15.65 -15.78 -0.07
CA ASP A 54 -16.15 -17.13 -0.28
C ASP A 54 -15.31 -17.83 -1.34
N ILE A 55 -14.82 -19.02 -1.00
CA ILE A 55 -14.04 -19.84 -1.94
C ILE A 55 -14.83 -21.07 -2.39
N THR A 56 -16.01 -21.33 -1.80
CA THR A 56 -16.75 -22.56 -2.07
C THR A 56 -17.51 -22.48 -3.39
N THR A 57 -18.11 -21.33 -3.70
CA THR A 57 -18.95 -21.13 -4.90
C THR A 57 -18.19 -21.39 -6.20
N LEU A 58 -16.90 -21.04 -6.25
CA LEU A 58 -16.04 -21.22 -7.42
C LEU A 58 -14.97 -22.31 -7.23
N GLY A 59 -15.20 -23.26 -6.32
CA GLY A 59 -14.36 -24.47 -6.20
C GLY A 59 -12.92 -24.19 -5.75
N GLY A 60 -12.74 -23.41 -4.70
CA GLY A 60 -11.45 -22.99 -4.13
C GLY A 60 -10.94 -21.65 -4.67
N ALA A 61 -11.54 -21.12 -5.74
CA ALA A 61 -11.27 -19.78 -6.24
C ALA A 61 -12.20 -18.75 -5.57
N GLY A 62 -11.72 -17.53 -5.40
CA GLY A 62 -12.53 -16.40 -4.93
C GLY A 62 -11.71 -15.13 -4.88
N PHE A 63 -12.37 -13.98 -5.07
CA PHE A 63 -11.77 -12.67 -4.82
C PHE A 63 -12.82 -11.61 -4.50
N ALA A 64 -12.43 -10.68 -3.62
CA ALA A 64 -13.18 -9.50 -3.28
C ALA A 64 -12.23 -8.29 -3.38
N SER A 65 -12.60 -7.25 -4.13
CA SER A 65 -11.70 -6.11 -4.35
C SER A 65 -12.40 -4.78 -4.44
N GLN A 66 -11.73 -3.73 -3.96
CA GLN A 66 -12.13 -2.34 -4.11
C GLN A 66 -11.10 -1.63 -4.96
N ARG A 67 -11.55 -1.07 -6.09
CA ARG A 67 -10.70 -0.30 -7.01
C ARG A 67 -11.12 1.16 -7.03
N THR A 68 -10.20 2.04 -7.41
CA THR A 68 -10.51 3.46 -7.58
C THR A 68 -11.54 3.70 -8.70
N THR A 69 -12.46 4.64 -8.49
CA THR A 69 -13.45 5.11 -9.48
C THR A 69 -12.86 6.20 -10.40
N GLY A 70 -13.58 6.56 -11.46
CA GLY A 70 -13.19 7.61 -12.41
C GLY A 70 -12.30 7.08 -13.54
N GLU A 71 -12.85 7.04 -14.76
CA GLU A 71 -12.14 6.55 -15.95
C GLU A 71 -11.03 7.53 -16.42
N ASP A 72 -11.12 8.80 -16.02
CA ASP A 72 -10.18 9.86 -16.39
C ASP A 72 -9.05 10.09 -15.36
N ARG A 73 -9.00 9.28 -14.27
CA ARG A 73 -7.93 9.42 -13.28
C ARG A 73 -6.58 9.06 -13.88
N SER A 74 -5.58 9.87 -13.55
CA SER A 74 -4.19 9.63 -13.95
C SER A 74 -3.28 10.18 -12.87
N TRP A 75 -2.35 9.35 -12.40
CA TRP A 75 -1.29 9.76 -11.49
C TRP A 75 0.06 9.63 -12.19
N ASP A 76 0.81 10.74 -12.23
CA ASP A 76 2.22 10.71 -12.55
C ASP A 76 3.01 10.41 -11.29
N LEU A 77 3.47 9.16 -11.19
CA LEU A 77 4.26 8.61 -10.10
C LEU A 77 5.74 8.42 -10.50
N SER A 78 6.15 8.88 -11.69
CA SER A 78 7.50 8.66 -12.24
C SER A 78 8.61 9.32 -11.41
N GLY A 79 8.28 10.33 -10.60
CA GLY A 79 9.22 11.03 -9.71
C GLY A 79 9.43 10.41 -8.33
N TYR A 80 8.87 9.23 -8.07
CA TYR A 80 8.91 8.50 -6.79
C TYR A 80 9.53 7.11 -6.97
N ASP A 81 9.88 6.44 -5.88
CA ASP A 81 10.58 5.14 -5.89
C ASP A 81 9.69 3.96 -5.52
N GLY A 82 8.51 4.22 -4.96
CA GLY A 82 7.55 3.20 -4.59
C GLY A 82 6.27 3.73 -3.95
N LEU A 83 5.41 2.79 -3.55
CA LEU A 83 4.22 3.02 -2.74
C LEU A 83 4.50 2.75 -1.27
N GLU A 84 4.02 3.62 -0.40
CA GLU A 84 3.91 3.40 1.04
C GLU A 84 2.45 3.17 1.42
N LEU A 85 2.19 2.06 2.09
CA LEU A 85 0.92 1.77 2.77
C LEU A 85 1.12 1.95 4.27
N HIS A 86 0.29 2.78 4.89
CA HIS A 86 0.24 2.92 6.33
C HIS A 86 -1.02 2.24 6.85
N ILE A 87 -0.84 1.08 7.48
CA ILE A 87 -1.90 0.23 8.00
C ILE A 87 -2.04 0.51 9.50
N ALA A 88 -3.26 0.87 9.93
CA ALA A 88 -3.58 1.05 11.35
C ALA A 88 -3.87 -0.29 12.04
N ARG A 89 -4.55 -1.20 11.35
CA ARG A 89 -4.85 -2.54 11.87
C ARG A 89 -5.09 -3.51 10.72
N GLY A 90 -4.41 -4.64 10.74
CA GLY A 90 -4.69 -5.79 9.89
C GLY A 90 -5.16 -7.01 10.69
N ASP A 91 -5.59 -8.04 9.97
CA ASP A 91 -6.20 -9.28 10.45
C ASP A 91 -5.40 -10.53 10.02
N ASP A 92 -4.12 -10.36 9.74
CA ASP A 92 -3.13 -11.38 9.32
C ASP A 92 -3.41 -12.07 7.99
N LYS A 93 -4.46 -11.66 7.28
CA LYS A 93 -4.74 -12.11 5.91
C LYS A 93 -3.70 -11.59 4.93
N LEU A 94 -3.55 -12.31 3.81
CA LEU A 94 -2.72 -11.91 2.69
C LEU A 94 -3.55 -11.04 1.74
N TYR A 95 -3.17 -9.77 1.62
CA TYR A 95 -3.81 -8.81 0.72
C TYR A 95 -2.95 -8.58 -0.51
N THR A 96 -3.59 -8.18 -1.60
CA THR A 96 -2.91 -7.74 -2.81
C THR A 96 -3.23 -6.26 -3.04
N ILE A 97 -2.20 -5.44 -3.27
CA ILE A 97 -2.38 -4.12 -3.89
C ILE A 97 -2.08 -4.22 -5.38
N THR A 98 -2.91 -3.59 -6.20
CA THR A 98 -2.81 -3.66 -7.65
C THR A 98 -2.75 -2.27 -8.26
N LEU A 99 -1.86 -2.10 -9.24
CA LEU A 99 -1.80 -0.92 -10.11
C LEU A 99 -2.14 -1.29 -11.54
N LYS A 100 -2.79 -0.36 -12.25
CA LYS A 100 -2.94 -0.40 -13.70
C LYS A 100 -2.64 0.97 -14.28
N ASP A 101 -2.01 0.99 -15.43
CA ASP A 101 -1.66 2.17 -16.22
C ASP A 101 -2.47 2.27 -17.54
N GLU A 102 -3.39 1.33 -17.76
CA GLU A 102 -4.30 1.33 -18.89
C GLU A 102 -5.76 1.35 -18.41
N THR A 103 -6.58 2.14 -19.09
CA THR A 103 -8.03 2.04 -18.98
C THR A 103 -8.49 0.86 -19.83
N ALA A 104 -9.21 -0.08 -19.21
CA ALA A 104 -9.72 -1.24 -19.93
C ALA A 104 -10.66 -0.82 -21.08
N PRO A 105 -10.44 -1.29 -22.31
CA PRO A 105 -11.36 -1.02 -23.39
C PRO A 105 -12.73 -1.64 -23.09
N LYS A 106 -13.80 -0.93 -23.50
CA LYS A 106 -15.17 -1.45 -23.45
C LYS A 106 -15.39 -2.34 -24.67
N ARG A 107 -15.84 -3.57 -24.42
CA ARG A 107 -16.31 -4.47 -25.46
C ARG A 107 -17.63 -3.98 -26.06
N PRO A 108 -18.03 -4.48 -27.23
CA PRO A 108 -19.34 -4.19 -27.82
C PRO A 108 -20.53 -4.53 -26.90
N ASP A 109 -20.37 -5.49 -25.98
CA ASP A 109 -21.39 -5.87 -24.98
C ASP A 109 -21.37 -4.99 -23.71
N GLY A 110 -20.55 -3.93 -23.69
CA GLY A 110 -20.39 -3.01 -22.57
C GLY A 110 -19.48 -3.51 -21.44
N ARG A 111 -18.97 -4.76 -21.52
CA ARG A 111 -18.04 -5.29 -20.52
C ARG A 111 -16.64 -4.72 -20.72
N LEU A 112 -15.93 -4.46 -19.63
CA LEU A 112 -14.52 -4.08 -19.68
C LEU A 112 -13.65 -5.29 -19.98
N GLU A 113 -12.66 -5.12 -20.86
CA GLU A 113 -11.65 -6.14 -21.09
C GLU A 113 -10.69 -6.29 -19.91
N SER A 114 -10.01 -7.44 -19.85
CA SER A 114 -8.90 -7.61 -18.92
C SER A 114 -7.68 -6.89 -19.47
N THR A 115 -7.02 -6.09 -18.64
CA THR A 115 -5.74 -5.46 -18.92
C THR A 115 -4.64 -6.08 -18.05
N LEU A 116 -3.39 -5.76 -18.38
CA LEU A 116 -2.25 -6.07 -17.51
C LEU A 116 -2.42 -5.34 -16.17
N SER A 117 -2.02 -6.01 -15.09
CA SER A 117 -2.08 -5.51 -13.72
C SER A 117 -0.72 -5.71 -13.06
N TRP A 118 -0.31 -4.81 -12.19
CA TRP A 118 0.91 -4.93 -11.41
C TRP A 118 0.52 -5.18 -9.98
N GLU A 119 0.81 -6.36 -9.47
CA GLU A 119 0.34 -6.86 -8.18
C GLU A 119 1.49 -6.98 -7.18
N TYR A 120 1.22 -6.62 -5.93
CA TYR A 120 2.10 -6.90 -4.80
C TYR A 120 1.29 -7.47 -3.64
N ASP A 121 1.72 -8.62 -3.14
CA ASP A 121 1.07 -9.30 -2.02
C ASP A 121 1.75 -8.93 -0.70
N PHE A 122 0.96 -8.62 0.33
CA PHE A 122 1.45 -8.24 1.65
C PHE A 122 0.56 -8.77 2.77
N HIS A 123 1.17 -9.20 3.87
CA HIS A 123 0.44 -9.46 5.12
C HIS A 123 0.25 -8.15 5.90
N ALA A 124 -0.96 -8.00 6.43
CA ALA A 124 -1.28 -6.93 7.36
C ALA A 124 -1.43 -7.53 8.77
N HIS A 125 -0.38 -7.45 9.58
CA HIS A 125 -0.42 -7.81 11.00
C HIS A 125 -0.30 -6.54 11.85
N GLY A 126 -1.33 -6.25 12.64
CA GLY A 126 -1.34 -5.07 13.52
C GLY A 126 -1.14 -3.74 12.77
N GLU A 127 -0.53 -2.77 13.43
CA GLU A 127 -0.10 -1.51 12.83
C GLU A 127 1.23 -1.70 12.09
N LYS A 128 1.31 -1.26 10.84
CA LYS A 128 2.51 -1.44 10.00
C LYS A 128 2.61 -0.41 8.89
N ARG A 129 3.84 -0.04 8.53
CA ARG A 129 4.13 0.63 7.26
C ARG A 129 4.79 -0.34 6.29
N VAL A 130 4.27 -0.40 5.07
CA VAL A 130 4.78 -1.26 4.00
C VAL A 130 5.24 -0.37 2.87
N PHE A 131 6.55 -0.35 2.61
CA PHE A 131 7.11 0.29 1.44
C PHE A 131 7.32 -0.75 0.33
N ILE A 132 6.81 -0.46 -0.86
CA ILE A 132 6.76 -1.36 -2.01
C ILE A 132 7.46 -0.65 -3.17
N LYS A 133 8.62 -1.14 -3.58
CA LYS A 133 9.33 -0.56 -4.73
C LYS A 133 8.57 -0.88 -6.01
N TRP A 134 8.69 -0.03 -7.02
CA TRP A 134 8.07 -0.31 -8.33
C TRP A 134 8.51 -1.65 -8.92
N ALA A 135 9.77 -2.02 -8.72
CA ALA A 135 10.34 -3.28 -9.19
C ALA A 135 9.80 -4.53 -8.45
N ASP A 136 9.17 -4.36 -7.29
CA ASP A 136 8.63 -5.48 -6.51
C ASP A 136 7.22 -5.89 -7.00
N PHE A 137 6.57 -5.04 -7.81
CA PHE A 137 5.30 -5.36 -8.41
C PHE A 137 5.44 -6.39 -9.54
N LYS A 138 4.63 -7.44 -9.46
CA LYS A 138 4.60 -8.51 -10.46
C LYS A 138 3.54 -8.23 -11.51
N PRO A 139 3.89 -8.22 -12.81
CA PRO A 139 2.90 -8.09 -13.87
C PRO A 139 2.05 -9.36 -13.99
N THR A 140 0.73 -9.22 -14.01
CA THR A 140 -0.24 -10.30 -14.13
C THR A 140 -1.30 -10.00 -15.19
N TYR A 141 -1.75 -11.05 -15.88
CA TYR A 141 -2.91 -11.01 -16.76
C TYR A 141 -3.89 -12.09 -16.33
N ARG A 142 -5.09 -11.68 -15.91
CA ARG A 142 -6.12 -12.58 -15.37
C ARG A 142 -5.58 -13.51 -14.26
N GLY A 143 -4.80 -12.94 -13.34
CA GLY A 143 -4.23 -13.64 -12.18
C GLY A 143 -3.06 -14.57 -12.51
N LYS A 144 -2.52 -14.54 -13.74
CA LYS A 144 -1.31 -15.26 -14.12
C LYS A 144 -0.16 -14.30 -14.32
N GLU A 145 0.96 -14.53 -13.64
CA GLU A 145 2.19 -13.77 -13.81
C GLU A 145 2.68 -13.79 -15.27
N GLN A 146 3.21 -12.66 -15.75
CA GLN A 146 3.65 -12.46 -17.13
C GLN A 146 5.15 -12.13 -17.14
N VAL A 147 5.99 -13.12 -17.48
CA VAL A 147 7.46 -12.99 -17.38
C VAL A 147 8.03 -11.91 -18.31
N ASP A 148 7.47 -11.76 -19.51
CA ASP A 148 7.96 -10.83 -20.54
C ASP A 148 7.05 -9.59 -20.72
N ALA A 149 6.38 -9.18 -19.65
CA ALA A 149 5.52 -8.00 -19.70
C ALA A 149 6.33 -6.70 -19.83
N ARG A 150 5.72 -5.70 -20.47
CA ARG A 150 6.26 -4.34 -20.45
C ARG A 150 6.34 -3.81 -19.00
N PRO A 151 7.24 -2.86 -18.69
CA PRO A 151 7.24 -2.19 -17.40
C PRO A 151 5.93 -1.43 -17.14
N LEU A 152 5.60 -1.23 -15.86
CA LEU A 152 4.54 -0.33 -15.43
C LEU A 152 4.88 1.10 -15.87
N ASP A 153 3.96 1.74 -16.59
CA ASP A 153 4.07 3.15 -16.95
C ASP A 153 3.66 4.02 -15.76
N LEU A 154 4.67 4.49 -15.03
CA LEU A 154 4.49 5.34 -13.87
C LEU A 154 4.04 6.76 -14.23
N THR A 155 4.15 7.21 -15.48
CA THR A 155 3.72 8.56 -15.87
C THR A 155 2.20 8.71 -15.93
N GLY A 156 1.49 7.57 -15.99
CA GLY A 156 0.06 7.53 -16.27
C GLY A 156 -0.69 6.43 -15.54
N VAL A 157 -0.39 6.16 -14.27
CA VAL A 157 -1.14 5.16 -13.48
C VAL A 157 -2.63 5.56 -13.44
N LYS A 158 -3.52 4.66 -13.82
CA LYS A 158 -4.97 4.89 -13.99
C LYS A 158 -5.82 4.32 -12.86
N GLN A 159 -5.33 3.28 -12.20
CA GLN A 159 -6.13 2.58 -11.18
C GLN A 159 -5.26 2.02 -10.06
N ILE A 160 -5.78 2.14 -8.85
CA ILE A 160 -5.24 1.48 -7.64
C ILE A 160 -6.35 0.60 -7.07
N SER A 161 -6.02 -0.60 -6.59
CA SER A 161 -6.99 -1.53 -6.00
C SER A 161 -6.42 -2.23 -4.78
N PHE A 162 -7.29 -2.47 -3.79
CA PHE A 162 -7.06 -3.44 -2.73
C PHE A 162 -7.85 -4.70 -3.01
N MET A 163 -7.26 -5.86 -2.82
CA MET A 163 -7.88 -7.14 -3.09
C MET A 163 -7.59 -8.14 -1.98
N MET A 164 -8.63 -8.89 -1.62
CA MET A 164 -8.56 -10.13 -0.86
C MET A 164 -8.86 -11.27 -1.83
N ARG A 165 -7.97 -12.27 -1.95
CA ARG A 165 -8.14 -13.40 -2.89
C ARG A 165 -7.85 -14.72 -2.20
N SER A 166 -8.39 -15.81 -2.71
CA SER A 166 -8.24 -17.12 -2.07
C SER A 166 -6.84 -17.71 -2.14
N PHE A 167 -6.03 -17.25 -3.10
CA PHE A 167 -4.81 -17.92 -3.52
C PHE A 167 -5.00 -19.43 -3.74
N PHE A 168 -6.15 -19.82 -4.31
CA PHE A 168 -6.54 -21.21 -4.57
C PHE A 168 -6.65 -22.06 -3.28
N GLY A 169 -7.34 -21.51 -2.28
CA GLY A 169 -7.72 -22.24 -1.05
C GLY A 169 -6.81 -22.02 0.14
N ILE A 170 -5.87 -21.06 0.07
CA ILE A 170 -4.98 -20.72 1.18
C ILE A 170 -5.72 -19.88 2.23
N GLN A 171 -6.70 -19.08 1.82
CA GLN A 171 -7.48 -18.24 2.73
C GLN A 171 -8.92 -18.03 2.27
N GLU A 172 -9.81 -17.83 3.25
CA GLU A 172 -11.23 -17.54 3.08
C GLU A 172 -11.78 -16.79 4.32
N GLY A 173 -13.06 -16.47 4.28
CA GLY A 173 -13.81 -15.92 5.42
C GLY A 173 -13.81 -14.40 5.47
N ASP A 174 -14.22 -13.89 6.63
CA ASP A 174 -14.26 -12.44 6.87
C ASP A 174 -12.86 -11.84 6.86
N PHE A 175 -12.76 -10.64 6.33
CA PHE A 175 -11.52 -9.87 6.30
C PHE A 175 -11.76 -8.39 6.61
N SER A 176 -10.77 -7.73 7.21
CA SER A 176 -10.80 -6.30 7.53
C SER A 176 -9.38 -5.72 7.61
N LEU A 177 -9.14 -4.69 6.82
CA LEU A 177 -7.91 -3.91 6.76
C LEU A 177 -8.20 -2.43 7.00
N ASP A 178 -7.71 -1.88 8.11
CA ASP A 178 -7.80 -0.46 8.46
C ASP A 178 -6.56 0.29 7.94
N ILE A 179 -6.76 1.25 7.05
CA ILE A 179 -5.72 1.93 6.28
C ILE A 179 -5.73 3.42 6.63
N VAL A 180 -4.60 3.92 7.13
CA VAL A 180 -4.38 5.35 7.41
C VAL A 180 -4.12 6.11 6.12
N SER A 181 -3.21 5.61 5.28
CA SER A 181 -2.85 6.31 4.03
C SER A 181 -2.19 5.41 2.99
N VAL A 182 -2.31 5.83 1.74
CA VAL A 182 -1.54 5.37 0.58
C VAL A 182 -0.80 6.57 0.01
N ALA A 183 0.51 6.48 -0.16
CA ALA A 183 1.31 7.55 -0.72
C ALA A 183 2.38 7.00 -1.67
N ALA A 184 2.73 7.77 -2.72
CA ALA A 184 3.96 7.52 -3.45
C ALA A 184 5.12 8.26 -2.75
N VAL A 185 6.27 7.60 -2.56
CA VAL A 185 7.40 8.17 -1.81
C VAL A 185 8.71 8.04 -2.58
N ARG A 186 9.56 9.05 -2.44
CA ARG A 186 10.94 9.02 -2.92
C ARG A 186 11.84 8.49 -1.79
N TYR A 187 12.52 7.39 -2.05
CA TYR A 187 13.45 6.72 -1.16
C TYR A 187 14.88 7.21 -1.46
N LYS A 188 15.43 8.10 -0.63
CA LYS A 188 16.88 8.37 -0.66
C LYS A 188 17.60 7.34 0.20
N TYR A 189 18.42 6.50 -0.44
CA TYR A 189 19.53 5.84 0.24
C TYR A 189 20.48 6.91 0.78
N TYR A 190 20.56 7.10 2.10
CA TYR A 190 21.74 7.74 2.69
C TYR A 190 22.88 6.71 2.65
N ARG A 191 23.52 6.57 1.49
CA ARG A 191 24.85 5.94 1.40
C ARG A 191 25.87 7.01 1.75
N ASP A 192 26.09 7.27 3.03
CA ASP A 192 27.32 7.94 3.48
C ASP A 192 27.72 7.63 4.94
N ASP A 193 27.02 6.74 5.66
CA ASP A 193 27.54 6.22 6.94
C ASP A 193 27.34 4.69 7.05
N PRO A 194 28.41 3.88 7.01
CA PRO A 194 28.34 2.43 7.15
C PRO A 194 28.10 1.94 8.60
N GLU A 195 27.92 2.83 9.58
CA GLU A 195 27.79 2.45 11.00
C GLU A 195 26.41 2.70 11.64
N GLU A 196 25.41 3.27 10.95
CA GLU A 196 24.07 3.43 11.53
C GLU A 196 23.17 2.21 11.28
N GLU A 197 22.87 1.48 12.36
CA GLU A 197 21.82 0.45 12.41
C GLU A 197 20.48 1.04 11.92
N GLU A 198 19.68 0.21 11.24
CA GLU A 198 18.41 0.54 10.59
C GLU A 198 17.42 1.29 11.51
N GLU A 199 17.54 2.63 11.61
CA GLU A 199 16.61 3.46 12.35
C GLU A 199 15.83 4.40 11.43
N TYR A 200 14.51 4.20 11.42
CA TYR A 200 13.55 4.91 10.58
C TYR A 200 13.38 6.37 11.03
N VAL A 201 13.87 7.34 10.25
CA VAL A 201 13.54 8.75 10.49
C VAL A 201 12.54 9.25 9.43
N MET A 202 11.27 9.28 9.81
CA MET A 202 10.24 10.00 9.06
C MET A 202 10.47 11.50 9.28
N VAL A 203 10.79 12.23 8.21
CA VAL A 203 10.88 13.69 8.26
C VAL A 203 9.46 14.25 8.35
N ASP A 204 9.00 14.54 9.56
CA ASP A 204 7.80 15.34 9.81
C ASP A 204 8.16 16.82 9.56
N GLU A 205 7.76 17.38 8.42
CA GLU A 205 7.79 18.83 8.24
C GLU A 205 6.67 19.46 9.10
N LYS A 206 6.91 19.55 10.41
CA LYS A 206 6.04 20.34 11.29
C LYS A 206 6.30 21.83 11.13
N LEU A 207 5.22 22.56 10.88
CA LEU A 207 5.11 23.99 11.09
C LEU A 207 5.60 24.41 12.50
N GLY A 208 6.58 25.31 12.54
CA GLY A 208 6.61 26.52 13.38
C GLY A 208 6.81 26.42 14.90
N THR A 209 8.04 26.80 15.33
CA THR A 209 8.45 27.56 16.55
C THR A 209 8.33 26.90 17.94
N VAL A 210 9.22 27.03 18.95
CA VAL A 210 10.57 27.61 19.22
C VAL A 210 10.98 27.00 20.59
N ALA A 211 12.26 26.65 20.82
CA ALA A 211 13.05 27.01 22.02
C ALA A 211 14.43 26.32 22.02
N GLU A 212 15.47 27.13 22.23
CA GLU A 212 16.90 26.79 22.24
C GLU A 212 17.41 26.31 23.63
N THR A 213 18.15 25.18 23.63
CA THR A 213 19.41 24.80 24.37
C THR A 213 19.49 24.90 25.93
N PRO A 214 20.44 24.22 26.66
CA PRO A 214 21.74 23.69 26.20
C PRO A 214 22.27 22.32 26.69
N LYS A 215 23.20 21.83 25.85
CA LYS A 215 24.35 20.92 25.98
C LYS A 215 24.78 20.40 27.37
N SER A 216 25.06 19.09 27.41
CA SER A 216 26.25 18.47 28.03
C SER A 216 26.65 17.23 27.20
N ARG A 217 27.79 17.21 26.47
CA ARG A 217 29.06 16.53 26.85
C ARG A 217 28.81 15.22 27.62
N GLY A 218 29.16 14.00 27.23
CA GLY A 218 30.11 13.45 26.26
C GLY A 218 30.93 12.33 26.93
N TRP A 219 31.16 11.21 26.23
CA TRP A 219 32.34 10.29 26.31
C TRP A 219 32.49 9.27 27.48
N LEU A 220 32.54 7.98 27.08
CA LEU A 220 33.22 6.75 27.57
C LEU A 220 33.39 6.40 29.08
N SER A 221 33.01 5.17 29.44
CA SER A 221 33.93 4.01 29.68
C SER A 221 33.32 2.98 30.66
N TRP A 222 33.47 1.71 30.30
CA TRP A 222 33.23 0.50 31.09
C TRP A 222 34.59 -0.15 31.43
N ILE A 223 34.61 -0.96 32.50
CA ILE A 223 35.71 -1.85 33.02
C ILE A 223 36.79 -1.09 33.83
N GLY A 224 37.24 -1.51 35.03
CA GLY A 224 37.05 -2.67 35.88
C GLY A 224 38.14 -2.73 36.98
N GLU A 225 37.84 -3.49 38.04
CA GLU A 225 38.75 -4.15 39.00
C GLU A 225 39.51 -3.42 40.16
N CYS A 226 39.38 -4.11 41.32
CA CYS A 226 40.35 -4.37 42.40
C CYS A 226 40.46 -3.45 43.63
N CYS A 227 39.83 -3.94 44.71
CA CYS A 227 40.33 -4.16 46.08
C CYS A 227 41.49 -3.32 46.65
N GLY A 228 41.28 -2.80 47.87
CA GLY A 228 42.36 -2.47 48.81
C GLY A 228 41.90 -1.62 50.00
N LEU A 229 41.42 -2.27 51.05
CA LEU A 229 41.22 -1.69 52.39
C LEU A 229 42.50 -1.90 53.22
N SER A 230 42.92 -0.83 53.89
CA SER A 230 43.93 -0.72 54.98
C SER A 230 45.39 -0.61 54.59
#